data_AF-A0A6L5ZFN9-F1
#
_entry.id   AF-A0A6L5ZFN9-F1
#
_cell.length_a   1.000
_cell.length_b   1.000
_cell.length_c   1.000
_cell.angle_alpha   90.00
_cell.angle_beta   90.00
_cell.angle_gamma   90.00
#
_symmetry.space_group_name_H-M   'P 1'
#
loop_
_entity.id
_entity.type
_entity.pdbx_description
1 polymer ?
#
loop_
_entity_poly.entity_id
_entity_poly.type
_entity_poly.pdbx_seq_one_letter_code
_entity_poly.pdbx_strand_id
1 'polypeptide(L)'
;MTTAVAAESEARQTPLPDRCFLVWLTPILVVALAVRVGFVLIRQSSVQLVTGDAYWYHFQAKLVAQGRGFLHPFDFYKEGIVSQGADHPPGFVVLLTILDWLGIDSPQGQ
;
A
#
# COMPACT_ATOMS: atom_id res chain seq x y z
N MET A 1 37.17 -4.55 -28.32
CA MET A 1 36.32 -4.39 -27.11
C MET A 1 34.89 -3.98 -27.48
N THR A 2 34.20 -4.72 -28.35
CA THR A 2 32.82 -4.39 -28.80
C THR A 2 31.89 -5.60 -28.80
N THR A 3 32.42 -6.81 -28.65
CA THR A 3 31.66 -8.07 -28.72
C THR A 3 31.04 -8.52 -27.39
N ALA A 4 31.45 -7.95 -26.25
CA ALA A 4 30.94 -8.38 -24.94
C ALA A 4 29.54 -7.81 -24.59
N VAL A 5 29.20 -6.61 -25.08
CA VAL A 5 27.95 -5.92 -24.74
C VAL A 5 26.73 -6.52 -25.46
N ALA A 6 26.92 -7.10 -26.65
CA ALA A 6 25.82 -7.71 -27.41
C ALA A 6 25.35 -9.05 -26.80
N ALA A 7 26.25 -9.82 -26.18
CA ALA A 7 25.96 -11.14 -25.62
C ALA A 7 25.16 -11.08 -24.31
N GLU A 8 25.29 -10.02 -23.51
CA GLU A 8 24.49 -9.85 -22.30
C GLU A 8 23.03 -9.49 -22.58
N SER A 9 22.73 -8.93 -23.77
CA SER A 9 21.39 -8.47 -24.13
C SER A 9 20.44 -9.59 -24.59
N GLU A 10 20.96 -10.72 -25.09
CA GLU A 10 20.13 -11.85 -25.55
C GLU A 10 19.70 -12.80 -24.42
N ALA A 11 20.40 -12.80 -23.28
CA ALA A 11 20.32 -13.88 -22.30
C ALA A 11 19.31 -13.69 -21.15
N ARG A 12 18.63 -12.54 -21.04
CA ARG A 12 17.57 -12.35 -20.04
C ARG A 12 16.18 -12.51 -20.64
N GLN A 13 15.95 -13.63 -21.30
CA GLN A 13 14.60 -14.08 -21.61
C GLN A 13 14.08 -14.82 -20.37
N THR A 14 13.21 -14.19 -19.57
CA THR A 14 12.44 -14.91 -18.57
C THR A 14 11.41 -15.76 -19.32
N PRO A 15 11.48 -17.10 -19.27
CA PRO A 15 10.47 -17.93 -19.90
C PRO A 15 9.08 -17.55 -19.38
N LEU A 16 8.11 -17.45 -20.28
CA LEU A 16 6.72 -17.20 -19.89
C LEU A 16 6.25 -18.35 -18.99
N PRO A 17 5.50 -18.07 -17.92
CA PRO A 17 5.07 -19.09 -16.97
C PRO A 17 4.25 -20.19 -17.65
N ASP A 18 4.54 -21.45 -17.32
CA ASP A 18 3.86 -22.61 -17.89
C ASP A 18 2.35 -22.57 -17.60
N ARG A 19 1.52 -22.94 -18.58
CA ARG A 19 0.05 -22.94 -18.42
C ARG A 19 -0.41 -23.80 -17.24
N CYS A 20 0.24 -24.94 -16.99
CA CYS A 20 -0.04 -25.79 -15.84
C CYS A 20 0.23 -25.06 -14.52
N PHE A 21 1.32 -24.30 -14.43
CA PHE A 21 1.63 -23.50 -13.24
C PHE A 21 0.56 -22.44 -12.98
N LEU A 22 0.12 -21.72 -14.01
CA LEU A 22 -0.96 -20.73 -13.87
C LEU A 22 -2.30 -21.35 -13.48
N VAL A 23 -2.64 -22.53 -14.03
CA VAL A 23 -3.87 -23.26 -13.69
C VAL A 23 -3.90 -23.66 -12.22
N TRP A 24 -2.76 -24.03 -11.63
CA TRP A 24 -2.67 -24.34 -10.20
C TRP A 24 -2.54 -23.10 -9.32
N LEU A 25 -1.85 -22.05 -9.78
CA LEU A 25 -1.65 -20.83 -9.01
C LEU A 25 -2.95 -20.01 -8.89
N THR A 26 -3.77 -19.98 -9.95
CA THR A 26 -5.01 -19.20 -9.99
C THR A 26 -6.00 -19.56 -8.87
N PRO A 27 -6.38 -20.83 -8.63
CA PRO A 27 -7.28 -21.17 -7.53
C PRO A 27 -6.68 -20.84 -6.17
N ILE A 28 -5.37 -20.99 -5.98
CA ILE A 28 -4.68 -20.59 -4.74
C ILE A 28 -4.81 -19.09 -4.51
N LEU A 29 -4.56 -18.28 -5.55
CA LEU A 29 -4.71 -16.82 -5.50
C LEU A 29 -6.14 -16.42 -5.19
N VAL A 30 -7.12 -17.03 -5.86
CA VAL A 30 -8.55 -16.74 -5.65
C VAL A 30 -8.96 -17.06 -4.21
N VAL A 31 -8.55 -18.21 -3.67
CA VAL A 31 -8.86 -18.58 -2.28
C VAL A 31 -8.17 -17.63 -1.31
N ALA A 32 -6.90 -17.32 -1.50
CA ALA A 32 -6.16 -16.39 -0.64
C ALA A 32 -6.80 -14.99 -0.64
N LEU A 33 -7.19 -14.49 -1.82
CA LEU A 33 -7.89 -13.21 -1.96
C LEU A 33 -9.25 -13.25 -1.26
N ALA A 34 -10.04 -14.31 -1.46
CA ALA A 34 -11.34 -14.47 -0.82
C ALA A 34 -11.24 -14.48 0.71
N VAL A 35 -10.26 -15.20 1.26
CA VAL A 35 -10.00 -15.21 2.71
C VAL A 35 -9.59 -13.81 3.19
N ARG A 36 -8.69 -13.12 2.47
CA ARG A 36 -8.23 -11.79 2.86
C ARG A 36 -9.36 -10.77 2.85
N VAL A 37 -10.15 -10.73 1.78
CA VAL A 37 -11.29 -9.81 1.65
C VAL A 37 -12.38 -10.15 2.66
N GLY A 38 -12.71 -11.44 2.82
CA GLY A 38 -13.70 -11.90 3.80
C GLY A 38 -13.31 -11.51 5.22
N PHE A 39 -12.03 -11.67 5.60
CA PHE A 39 -11.54 -11.22 6.90
C PHE A 39 -11.74 -9.71 7.10
N VAL A 40 -11.39 -8.88 6.11
CA VAL A 40 -11.56 -7.43 6.22
C VAL A 40 -13.03 -7.06 6.38
N LEU A 41 -13.91 -7.60 5.53
CA LEU A 41 -15.34 -7.28 5.55
C LEU A 41 -16.05 -7.76 6.82
N ILE A 42 -15.65 -8.90 7.39
CA ILE A 42 -16.31 -9.50 8.55
C ILE A 42 -15.71 -8.98 9.87
N ARG A 43 -14.39 -8.78 9.94
CA ARG A 43 -13.69 -8.49 11.21
C ARG A 43 -13.15 -7.07 11.32
N GLN A 44 -12.88 -6.39 10.21
CA GLN A 44 -12.25 -5.06 10.22
C GLN A 44 -13.18 -3.93 9.78
N SER A 45 -14.30 -4.25 9.12
CA SER A 45 -15.24 -3.24 8.59
C SER A 45 -15.80 -2.28 9.64
N SER A 46 -15.93 -2.70 10.90
CA SER A 46 -16.41 -1.86 12.00
C SER A 46 -15.30 -1.37 12.94
N VAL A 47 -14.03 -1.68 12.65
CA VAL A 47 -12.91 -1.26 13.49
C VAL A 47 -12.63 0.22 13.25
N GLN A 48 -12.60 0.99 14.33
CA GLN A 48 -12.18 2.38 14.30
C GLN A 48 -10.67 2.47 14.44
N LEU A 49 -10.02 3.20 13.53
CA LEU A 49 -8.62 3.54 13.65
C LEU A 49 -8.47 4.59 14.75
N VAL A 50 -8.11 4.15 15.95
CA VAL A 50 -7.83 5.03 17.10
C VAL A 50 -6.34 5.07 17.42
N THR A 51 -5.59 4.05 17.02
CA THR A 51 -4.17 3.88 17.35
C THR A 51 -3.47 2.93 16.37
N GLY A 52 -2.16 2.75 16.56
CA GLY A 52 -1.30 1.82 15.82
C GLY A 52 -0.97 2.29 14.40
N ASP A 53 -0.24 1.44 13.68
CA ASP A 53 0.33 1.78 12.37
C ASP A 53 -0.74 2.07 11.32
N ALA A 54 -1.88 1.39 11.38
CA ALA A 54 -2.98 1.63 10.46
C ALA A 54 -3.54 3.06 10.61
N TYR A 55 -3.66 3.57 11.83
CA TYR A 55 -3.98 4.98 12.08
C TYR A 55 -2.90 5.86 11.47
N TRP A 56 -1.63 5.58 11.77
CA TRP A 56 -0.51 6.40 11.34
C TRP A 56 -0.51 6.60 9.82
N TYR A 57 -0.50 5.51 9.05
CA TYR A 57 -0.40 5.58 7.60
C TYR A 57 -1.63 6.25 6.96
N HIS A 58 -2.84 5.93 7.43
CA HIS A 58 -4.06 6.53 6.91
C HIS A 58 -4.10 8.05 7.13
N PHE A 59 -3.89 8.49 8.38
CA PHE A 59 -4.00 9.90 8.72
C PHE A 59 -2.80 10.72 8.24
N GLN A 60 -1.61 10.14 8.15
CA GLN A 60 -0.47 10.83 7.52
C GLN A 60 -0.71 11.03 6.00
N ALA A 61 -1.27 10.03 5.31
CA ALA A 61 -1.65 10.18 3.91
C ALA A 61 -2.71 11.27 3.70
N LYS A 62 -3.69 11.36 4.61
CA LYS A 62 -4.73 12.40 4.61
C LYS A 62 -4.14 13.81 4.79
N LEU A 63 -3.16 13.96 5.68
CA LEU A 63 -2.45 15.24 5.87
C LEU A 63 -1.71 15.68 4.61
N VAL A 64 -1.01 14.76 3.95
CA VAL A 64 -0.32 15.03 2.69
C VAL A 64 -1.33 15.36 1.59
N ALA A 65 -2.44 14.61 1.49
CA ALA A 65 -3.50 14.85 0.51
C ALA A 65 -4.12 16.24 0.65
N GLN A 66 -4.24 16.74 1.89
CA GLN A 66 -4.71 18.09 2.22
C GLN A 66 -3.65 19.19 2.03
N GLY A 67 -2.45 18.85 1.57
CA GLY A 67 -1.36 19.82 1.38
C GLY A 67 -0.67 20.27 2.66
N ARG A 68 -0.85 19.56 3.78
CA ARG A 68 -0.17 19.88 5.06
C ARG A 68 1.24 19.30 5.18
N GLY A 69 1.62 18.42 4.25
CA GLY A 69 2.92 17.74 4.26
C GLY A 69 2.99 16.57 5.24
N PHE A 70 4.22 16.12 5.53
CA PHE A 70 4.48 14.94 6.37
C PHE A 70 4.49 15.29 7.86
N LEU A 71 3.36 15.77 8.36
CA LEU A 71 3.19 16.01 9.79
C LEU A 71 2.99 14.69 10.55
N HIS A 72 3.33 14.70 11.83
CA HIS A 72 3.08 13.58 12.73
C HIS A 72 1.57 13.49 13.02
N PRO A 73 0.89 12.40 12.61
CA PRO A 73 -0.57 12.35 12.63
C PRO A 73 -1.15 12.31 14.05
N PHE A 74 -0.49 11.68 15.03
CA PHE A 74 -1.00 11.67 16.41
C PHE A 74 -0.94 13.06 17.03
N ASP A 75 0.23 13.69 17.08
CA ASP A 75 0.42 15.09 17.48
C ASP A 75 -0.60 16.03 16.82
N PHE A 76 -0.77 15.93 15.50
CA PHE A 76 -1.68 16.82 14.78
C PHE A 76 -3.15 16.60 15.13
N TYR A 77 -3.66 15.36 15.05
CA TYR A 77 -5.09 15.08 15.21
C TYR A 77 -5.53 14.90 16.68
N LYS A 78 -4.63 14.48 17.57
CA LYS A 78 -4.96 14.25 19.00
C LYS A 78 -4.56 15.40 19.90
N GLU A 79 -3.43 16.06 19.60
CA GLU A 79 -2.86 17.08 20.48
C GLU A 79 -2.95 18.49 19.88
N GLY A 80 -3.26 18.61 18.59
CA GLY A 80 -3.28 19.89 17.87
C GLY A 80 -1.89 20.47 17.63
N ILE A 81 -0.84 19.65 17.75
CA ILE A 81 0.56 20.06 17.65
C ILE A 81 1.04 19.86 16.21
N VAL A 82 1.71 20.87 15.67
CA VAL A 82 2.37 20.79 14.36
C VAL A 82 3.81 20.34 14.55
N SER A 83 4.05 19.06 14.35
CA SER A 83 5.39 18.44 14.38
C SER A 83 5.61 17.63 13.10
N GLN A 84 6.88 17.48 12.69
CA GLN A 84 7.23 16.68 11.50
C GLN A 84 7.25 15.20 11.88
N GLY A 85 6.58 14.37 11.08
CA GLY A 85 6.54 12.92 11.27
C GLY A 85 7.58 12.24 10.38
N ALA A 86 8.61 11.65 10.97
CA ALA A 86 9.69 10.96 10.25
C ALA A 86 9.87 9.49 10.69
N ASP A 87 8.91 8.96 11.45
CA ASP A 87 8.97 7.63 12.05
C ASP A 87 8.78 6.50 11.02
N HIS A 88 8.29 6.82 9.82
CA HIS A 88 7.97 5.86 8.77
C HIS A 88 8.45 6.34 7.39
N PRO A 89 8.94 5.43 6.52
CA PRO A 89 9.30 5.77 5.15
C PRO A 89 8.10 6.29 4.33
N PRO A 90 8.29 7.26 3.42
CA PRO A 90 7.19 7.95 2.75
C PRO A 90 6.53 7.14 1.62
N GLY A 91 7.16 6.06 1.14
CA GLY A 91 6.70 5.36 -0.07
C GLY A 91 5.26 4.86 0.03
N PHE A 92 4.90 4.25 1.16
CA PHE A 92 3.54 3.77 1.37
C PHE A 92 2.56 4.91 1.63
N VAL A 93 2.99 5.97 2.32
CA VAL A 93 2.17 7.19 2.52
C VAL A 93 1.81 7.83 1.18
N VAL A 94 2.77 7.96 0.26
CA VAL A 94 2.54 8.53 -1.07
C VAL A 94 1.52 7.72 -1.86
N LEU A 95 1.62 6.38 -1.81
CA LEU A 95 0.63 5.52 -2.45
C LEU A 95 -0.78 5.77 -1.89
N LEU A 96 -0.91 5.82 -0.56
CA LEU A 96 -2.20 6.08 0.09
C LEU A 96 -2.72 7.49 -0.19
N THR A 97 -1.87 8.51 -0.30
CA THR A 97 -2.27 9.86 -0.71
C THR A 97 -2.90 9.87 -2.09
N ILE A 98 -2.37 9.09 -3.04
CA ILE A 98 -2.99 8.95 -4.37
C ILE A 98 -4.39 8.33 -4.26
N LEU A 99 -4.56 7.31 -3.42
CA LEU A 99 -5.87 6.69 -3.19
C LEU A 99 -6.87 7.64 -2.52
N ASP A 100 -6.41 8.46 -1.56
CA ASP A 100 -7.21 9.49 -0.90
C ASP A 100 -7.75 10.50 -1.93
N TRP A 101 -6.90 10.98 -2.85
CA TRP A 101 -7.32 11.85 -3.96
C TRP A 101 -8.32 11.19 -4.92
N LEU A 102 -8.28 9.87 -5.07
CA LEU A 102 -9.26 9.11 -5.85
C LEU A 102 -10.57 8.85 -5.08
N GLY A 103 -10.70 9.37 -3.87
CA GLY A 103 -11.89 9.24 -3.02
C GLY A 103 -11.89 8.02 -2.11
N ILE A 104 -10.77 7.29 -2.00
CA ILE A 104 -10.60 6.19 -1.04
C ILE A 104 -9.94 6.75 0.21
N ASP A 105 -10.64 7.65 0.91
CA ASP A 105 -10.12 8.45 2.02
C ASP A 105 -10.71 8.05 3.39
N SER A 106 -11.57 7.02 3.40
CA SER A 106 -12.12 6.43 4.62
C SER A 106 -11.28 5.22 5.05
N PRO A 107 -11.12 4.97 6.36
CA PRO A 107 -10.42 3.78 6.85
C PRO A 107 -10.98 2.46 6.34
N GLN A 108 -12.26 2.47 5.94
CA GLN A 108 -12.98 1.32 5.42
C GLN A 108 -13.04 1.29 3.87
N GLY A 109 -12.62 2.36 3.18
CA GLY A 109 -12.69 2.48 1.73
C GLY A 109 -14.12 2.53 1.15
N GLN A 110 -15.10 2.96 1.96
CA GLN A 110 -16.47 3.27 1.53
C GLN A 110 -16.64 4.75 1.21
#